data_AF-A0A660LCB7-F1
#
_entry.id   AF-A0A660LCB7-F1
#
_cell.length_a   1.000
_cell.length_b   1.000
_cell.length_c   1.000
_cell.angle_alpha   90.00
_cell.angle_beta   90.00
_cell.angle_gamma   90.00
#
_symmetry.space_group_name_H-M   'P 1'
#
loop_
_entity.id
_entity.type
_entity.pdbx_description
1 polymer ?
#
loop_
_entity_poly.entity_id
_entity_poly.type
_entity_poly.pdbx_seq_one_letter_code
_entity_poly.pdbx_strand_id
1 'polypeptide(L)'
;MKRALTAALIAAALAGCAGEPVPAEDEGAAVEASGWPAERTPEPGFDPDDPALTTIPDDGAHGERIVRAAGKRSDFKVPAKAVAGLEPGPLVRAVVTRPFYELDSEVAADRLNPAQLAVYAIYLADFEILNGGFSQFWLNAGALGPELVPAAERVGSAELAAIFREAEAVWPGGKVPRDRAKREALLDQLDGERLAAVDERYAATQYQRKTALANVLGPYIRGNTRQFVIG
;
A
#
# COMPACT_ATOMS: atom_id res chain seq x y z
N MET A 1 -29.12 -8.15 -20.93
CA MET A 1 -28.09 -9.02 -20.32
C MET A 1 -27.21 -8.15 -19.44
N LYS A 2 -27.43 -8.17 -18.12
CA LYS A 2 -26.68 -7.39 -17.12
C LYS A 2 -25.71 -8.37 -16.43
N ARG A 3 -24.40 -8.15 -16.54
CA ARG A 3 -23.40 -8.84 -15.73
C ARG A 3 -23.03 -7.93 -14.56
N ALA A 4 -23.41 -8.34 -13.36
CA ALA A 4 -22.85 -7.83 -12.12
C ALA A 4 -21.60 -8.65 -11.83
N LEU A 5 -20.42 -8.01 -11.83
CA LEU A 5 -19.24 -8.54 -11.16
C LEU A 5 -19.29 -8.02 -9.72
N THR A 6 -19.54 -8.92 -8.78
CA THR A 6 -19.45 -8.64 -7.35
C THR A 6 -17.98 -8.77 -6.95
N ALA A 7 -17.44 -7.71 -6.35
CA ALA A 7 -16.14 -7.71 -5.70
C ALA A 7 -16.15 -8.72 -4.54
N ALA A 8 -15.20 -9.66 -4.57
CA ALA A 8 -14.93 -10.56 -3.47
C ALA A 8 -13.61 -10.13 -2.82
N LEU A 9 -13.72 -9.37 -1.75
CA LEU A 9 -12.65 -9.19 -0.77
C LEU A 9 -13.30 -9.25 0.61
N ILE A 10 -12.75 -10.14 1.43
CA ILE A 10 -13.07 -10.42 2.84
C ILE A 10 -14.30 -11.32 3.07
N ALA A 11 -14.05 -12.62 3.18
CA ALA A 11 -14.63 -13.51 4.20
C ALA A 11 -14.05 -14.93 4.06
N ALA A 12 -13.02 -15.25 4.85
CA ALA A 12 -12.69 -16.64 5.16
C ALA A 12 -12.36 -16.74 6.65
N ALA A 13 -13.40 -16.64 7.48
CA ALA A 13 -13.38 -17.22 8.82
C ALA A 13 -14.83 -17.58 9.21
N LEU A 14 -15.03 -18.88 9.47
CA LEU A 14 -16.13 -19.51 10.19
C LEU A 14 -17.45 -19.80 9.43
N ALA A 15 -17.55 -21.04 8.93
CA ALA A 15 -18.72 -21.92 9.14
C ALA A 15 -18.36 -23.36 8.72
N GLY A 16 -18.46 -24.31 9.66
CA GLY A 16 -17.98 -25.68 9.51
C GLY A 16 -18.94 -26.65 8.84
N CYS A 17 -18.39 -27.81 8.47
CA CYS A 17 -19.10 -29.08 8.34
C CYS A 17 -18.25 -30.16 9.02
N ALA A 18 -18.94 -31.03 9.76
CA ALA A 18 -18.39 -32.08 10.60
C ALA A 18 -17.65 -33.18 9.80
N GLY A 19 -16.55 -33.67 10.37
CA GLY A 19 -15.85 -34.87 9.88
C GLY A 19 -14.58 -35.18 10.69
N GLU A 20 -14.70 -36.18 11.58
CA GLU A 20 -13.67 -37.02 12.23
C GLU A 20 -12.65 -36.40 13.23
N PRO A 21 -12.29 -37.13 14.31
CA PRO A 21 -11.40 -36.63 15.34
C PRO A 21 -9.95 -36.64 14.86
N VAL A 22 -9.36 -35.45 14.77
CA VAL A 22 -7.92 -35.24 14.56
C VAL A 22 -7.17 -35.64 15.84
N PRO A 23 -6.07 -36.41 15.75
CA PRO A 23 -5.26 -36.74 16.92
C PRO A 23 -4.67 -35.46 17.52
N ALA A 24 -4.55 -35.41 18.86
CA ALA A 24 -4.05 -34.26 19.59
C ALA A 24 -2.68 -33.82 19.04
N GLU A 25 -2.67 -32.69 18.33
CA GLU A 25 -1.45 -32.05 17.86
C GLU A 25 -0.83 -31.26 19.01
N ASP A 26 0.48 -31.43 19.06
CA ASP A 26 1.46 -30.85 19.97
C ASP A 26 1.26 -29.33 20.14
N GLU A 27 0.91 -28.88 21.34
CA GLU A 27 0.92 -27.47 21.74
C GLU A 27 2.37 -26.99 21.80
N GLY A 28 2.97 -26.72 20.64
CA GLY A 28 4.43 -26.52 20.57
C GLY A 28 4.98 -25.93 19.28
N ALA A 29 4.20 -25.19 18.51
CA ALA A 29 4.75 -24.30 17.48
C ALA A 29 3.89 -23.03 17.42
N ALA A 30 4.33 -21.99 18.13
CA ALA A 30 3.89 -20.65 17.86
C ALA A 30 4.20 -20.36 16.38
N VAL A 31 3.17 -20.17 15.58
CA VAL A 31 3.31 -19.54 14.27
C VAL A 31 3.83 -18.14 14.57
N GLU A 32 5.11 -17.90 14.32
CA GLU A 32 5.74 -16.60 14.49
C GLU A 32 4.93 -15.58 13.69
N ALA A 33 4.33 -14.62 14.39
CA ALA A 33 3.59 -13.55 13.77
C ALA A 33 4.55 -12.75 12.88
N SER A 34 4.29 -12.80 11.56
CA SER A 34 4.70 -11.88 10.48
C SER A 34 6.02 -11.12 10.69
N GLY A 35 7.02 -11.43 9.87
CA GLY A 35 8.38 -10.85 9.84
C GLY A 35 8.46 -9.34 9.67
N TRP A 36 8.07 -8.62 10.72
CA TRP A 36 8.33 -7.22 10.97
C TRP A 36 9.64 -7.08 11.75
N PRO A 37 10.46 -6.05 11.48
CA PRO A 37 11.88 -6.10 11.76
C PRO A 37 12.18 -6.12 13.26
N ALA A 38 13.35 -6.65 13.60
CA ALA A 38 13.96 -6.55 14.93
C ALA A 38 13.85 -5.13 15.49
N GLU A 39 13.59 -5.01 16.80
CA GLU A 39 13.37 -3.75 17.54
C GLU A 39 14.13 -2.56 16.95
N ARG A 40 13.41 -1.65 16.28
CA ARG A 40 14.00 -0.40 15.77
C ARG A 40 13.74 0.72 16.74
N THR A 41 14.79 1.44 17.11
CA THR A 41 14.66 2.65 17.90
C THR A 41 14.19 3.78 16.98
N PRO A 42 13.01 4.37 17.21
CA PRO A 42 12.55 5.52 16.42
C PRO A 42 13.48 6.72 16.60
N GLU A 43 13.45 7.66 15.65
CA GLU A 43 14.12 8.95 15.86
C GLU A 43 13.65 9.59 17.19
N PRO A 44 14.54 10.22 17.98
CA PRO A 44 14.14 10.86 19.23
C PRO A 44 12.98 11.86 19.04
N GLY A 45 11.89 11.67 19.78
CA GLY A 45 10.69 12.52 19.68
C GLY A 45 9.84 12.29 18.44
N PHE A 46 10.03 11.17 17.74
CA PHE A 46 9.18 10.68 16.68
C PHE A 46 8.49 9.40 17.15
N ASP A 47 7.17 9.41 17.14
CA ASP A 47 6.36 8.25 17.47
C ASP A 47 5.97 7.54 16.16
N PRO A 48 6.55 6.36 15.84
CA PRO A 48 6.24 5.62 14.62
C PRO A 48 4.81 5.04 14.63
N ASP A 49 4.14 5.05 15.78
CA ASP A 49 2.78 4.56 15.92
C ASP A 49 1.75 5.71 15.90
N ASP A 50 2.18 6.97 15.79
CA ASP A 50 1.28 8.12 15.65
C ASP A 50 0.71 8.19 14.22
N PRO A 51 -0.57 7.85 14.00
CA PRO A 51 -1.16 7.84 12.67
C PRO A 51 -1.27 9.23 12.04
N ALA A 52 -1.07 10.31 12.80
CA ALA A 52 -0.98 11.66 12.24
C ALA A 52 0.37 11.89 11.52
N LEU A 53 1.43 11.20 11.95
CA LEU A 53 2.81 11.50 11.59
C LEU A 53 3.47 10.40 10.76
N THR A 54 3.03 9.14 10.86
CA THR A 54 3.85 8.00 10.42
C THR A 54 3.05 6.97 9.63
N THR A 55 2.20 6.21 10.29
CA THR A 55 1.33 5.20 9.72
C THR A 55 0.09 5.88 9.16
N ILE A 56 -0.35 5.43 7.99
CA ILE A 56 -1.61 5.93 7.44
C ILE A 56 -2.70 5.15 8.16
N PRO A 57 -3.60 5.82 8.92
CA PRO A 57 -4.53 5.13 9.80
C PRO A 57 -5.42 4.17 9.01
N ASP A 58 -5.58 2.96 9.52
CA ASP A 58 -6.63 2.06 9.05
C ASP A 58 -7.99 2.43 9.66
N ASP A 59 -8.43 3.65 9.34
CA ASP A 59 -9.75 4.15 9.70
C ASP A 59 -10.71 3.93 8.53
N GLY A 60 -11.25 2.71 8.45
CA GLY A 60 -12.29 2.36 7.48
C GLY A 60 -13.52 3.26 7.57
N ALA A 61 -13.95 3.62 8.79
CA ALA A 61 -15.18 4.39 9.00
C ALA A 61 -15.08 5.84 8.50
N HIS A 62 -13.94 6.51 8.66
CA HIS A 62 -13.70 7.86 8.14
C HIS A 62 -13.52 7.84 6.64
N GLY A 63 -12.78 6.85 6.12
CA GLY A 63 -12.69 6.61 4.68
C GLY A 63 -14.08 6.49 4.05
N GLU A 64 -14.95 5.63 4.59
CA GLU A 64 -16.32 5.45 4.11
C GLU A 64 -17.15 6.73 4.13
N ARG A 65 -17.00 7.55 5.18
CA ARG A 65 -17.68 8.87 5.25
C ARG A 65 -17.23 9.78 4.10
N ILE A 66 -15.93 9.79 3.78
CA ILE A 66 -15.37 10.61 2.70
C ILE A 66 -15.83 10.11 1.34
N VAL A 67 -15.80 8.79 1.09
CA VAL A 67 -16.32 8.19 -0.16
C VAL A 67 -17.80 8.53 -0.34
N ARG A 68 -18.60 8.37 0.73
CA ARG A 68 -20.03 8.70 0.71
C ARG A 68 -20.26 10.18 0.42
N ALA A 69 -19.49 11.08 1.04
CA ALA A 69 -19.60 12.52 0.83
C ALA A 69 -19.15 12.98 -0.56
N ALA A 70 -18.17 12.30 -1.17
CA ALA A 70 -17.70 12.58 -2.52
C ALA A 70 -18.69 12.14 -3.61
N GLY A 71 -19.50 11.12 -3.33
CA GLY A 71 -20.40 10.49 -4.29
C GLY A 71 -19.63 9.76 -5.40
N LYS A 72 -20.36 9.14 -6.34
CA LYS A 72 -19.74 8.46 -7.50
C LYS A 72 -19.19 9.49 -8.48
N ARG A 73 -17.87 9.49 -8.66
CA ARG A 73 -17.09 10.33 -9.58
C ARG A 73 -16.00 9.52 -10.25
N SER A 74 -15.74 9.74 -11.53
CA SER A 74 -14.67 9.06 -12.25
C SER A 74 -13.28 9.67 -12.02
N ASP A 75 -13.22 10.88 -11.46
CA ASP A 75 -11.98 11.63 -11.22
C ASP A 75 -11.36 11.37 -9.84
N PHE A 76 -11.99 10.54 -8.99
CA PHE A 76 -11.51 10.13 -7.66
C PHE A 76 -11.17 11.28 -6.70
N LYS A 77 -11.60 12.51 -6.99
CA LYS A 77 -11.33 13.66 -6.13
C LYS A 77 -12.25 13.69 -4.91
N VAL A 78 -11.75 14.21 -3.81
CA VAL A 78 -12.47 14.34 -2.54
C VAL A 78 -12.93 15.79 -2.28
N PRO A 79 -14.07 16.02 -1.61
CA PRO A 79 -14.50 17.38 -1.28
C PRO A 79 -13.49 18.10 -0.38
N ALA A 80 -13.13 19.34 -0.70
CA ALA A 80 -12.15 20.13 0.07
C ALA A 80 -12.54 20.24 1.55
N LYS A 81 -13.83 20.44 1.83
CA LYS A 81 -14.37 20.46 3.20
C LYS A 81 -14.15 19.18 4.00
N ALA A 82 -14.01 18.03 3.33
CA ALA A 82 -13.85 16.73 3.99
C ALA A 82 -12.40 16.47 4.40
N VAL A 83 -11.44 17.19 3.80
CA VAL A 83 -10.00 17.04 4.06
C VAL A 83 -9.35 18.29 4.64
N ALA A 84 -10.13 19.34 4.85
CA ALA A 84 -9.65 20.59 5.45
C ALA A 84 -9.16 20.34 6.88
N GLY A 85 -7.92 20.74 7.17
CA GLY A 85 -7.32 20.62 8.50
C GLY A 85 -6.92 19.20 8.90
N LEU A 86 -7.06 18.19 8.02
CA LEU A 86 -6.54 16.86 8.32
C LEU A 86 -5.01 16.88 8.38
N GLU A 87 -4.47 16.17 9.37
CA GLU A 87 -3.04 15.86 9.47
C GLU A 87 -2.57 14.98 8.30
N PRO A 88 -1.25 14.88 8.04
CA PRO A 88 -0.71 14.17 6.87
C PRO A 88 -1.25 12.75 6.68
N GLY A 89 -1.22 11.89 7.71
CA GLY A 89 -1.71 10.51 7.60
C GLY A 89 -3.20 10.42 7.24
N PRO A 90 -4.11 11.04 8.01
CA PRO A 90 -5.54 11.09 7.68
C PRO A 90 -5.83 11.71 6.30
N LEU A 91 -5.08 12.74 5.89
CA LEU A 91 -5.21 13.34 4.56
C LEU A 91 -4.88 12.33 3.45
N VAL A 92 -3.77 11.60 3.59
CA VAL A 92 -3.39 10.56 2.63
C VAL A 92 -4.47 9.49 2.57
N ARG A 93 -4.90 8.97 3.72
CA ARG A 93 -5.99 7.98 3.80
C ARG A 93 -7.22 8.46 3.06
N ALA A 94 -7.67 9.69 3.33
CA ALA A 94 -8.84 10.26 2.70
C ALA A 94 -8.77 10.26 1.17
N VAL A 95 -7.61 10.61 0.60
CA VAL A 95 -7.38 10.69 -0.84
C VAL A 95 -7.33 9.30 -1.49
N VAL A 96 -6.70 8.31 -0.85
CA VAL A 96 -6.51 6.97 -1.43
C VAL A 96 -7.67 6.02 -1.18
N THR A 97 -8.49 6.28 -0.15
CA THR A 97 -9.60 5.40 0.26
C THR A 97 -10.45 4.97 -0.92
N ARG A 98 -10.83 5.93 -1.77
CA ARG A 98 -11.73 5.63 -2.87
C ARG A 98 -11.07 4.81 -3.98
N PRO A 99 -9.93 5.21 -4.55
CA PRO A 99 -9.14 4.34 -5.41
C PRO A 99 -8.93 2.95 -4.82
N PHE A 100 -8.63 2.84 -3.52
CA PHE A 100 -8.38 1.57 -2.83
C PHE A 100 -9.57 0.61 -2.86
N TYR A 101 -10.80 1.11 -2.67
CA TYR A 101 -12.00 0.25 -2.70
C TYR A 101 -12.61 0.08 -4.09
N GLU A 102 -12.37 1.00 -5.03
CA GLU A 102 -13.05 1.01 -6.33
C GLU A 102 -12.17 0.55 -7.51
N LEU A 103 -10.85 0.58 -7.36
CA LEU A 103 -9.93 0.17 -8.43
C LEU A 103 -9.32 -1.19 -8.15
N ASP A 104 -9.27 -1.97 -9.22
CA ASP A 104 -8.35 -3.10 -9.32
C ASP A 104 -6.96 -2.55 -9.64
N SER A 105 -5.96 -2.98 -8.87
CA SER A 105 -4.55 -2.56 -9.01
C SER A 105 -4.01 -2.86 -10.41
N GLU A 106 -4.54 -3.88 -11.08
CA GLU A 106 -4.16 -4.28 -12.45
C GLU A 106 -4.55 -3.24 -13.51
N VAL A 107 -5.52 -2.36 -13.23
CA VAL A 107 -6.02 -1.34 -14.19
C VAL A 107 -5.99 0.09 -13.64
N ALA A 108 -5.48 0.29 -12.42
CA ALA A 108 -5.52 1.59 -11.75
C ALA A 108 -4.78 2.69 -12.52
N ALA A 109 -3.68 2.34 -13.20
CA ALA A 109 -2.88 3.27 -14.00
C ALA A 109 -3.67 3.97 -15.12
N ASP A 110 -4.69 3.30 -15.68
CA ASP A 110 -5.52 3.85 -16.77
C ASP A 110 -6.62 4.79 -16.25
N ARG A 111 -6.86 4.79 -14.93
CA ARG A 111 -8.02 5.43 -14.30
C ARG A 111 -7.65 6.67 -13.49
N LEU A 112 -6.40 6.77 -13.06
CA LEU A 112 -5.92 7.84 -12.19
C LEU A 112 -5.12 8.87 -13.00
N ASN A 113 -5.25 10.15 -12.63
CA ASN A 113 -4.30 11.14 -13.14
C ASN A 113 -2.90 10.85 -12.54
N PRO A 114 -1.81 11.34 -13.14
CA PRO A 114 -0.50 10.87 -12.70
C PRO A 114 -0.05 11.38 -11.31
N ALA A 115 -0.72 12.36 -10.70
CA ALA A 115 -0.50 12.70 -9.29
C ALA A 115 -1.25 11.73 -8.36
N GLN A 116 -2.48 11.36 -8.72
CA GLN A 116 -3.25 10.33 -8.01
C GLN A 116 -2.60 8.96 -8.10
N LEU A 117 -2.11 8.57 -9.28
CA LEU A 117 -1.43 7.31 -9.49
C LEU A 117 -0.19 7.20 -8.60
N ALA A 118 0.59 8.28 -8.46
CA ALA A 118 1.78 8.26 -7.62
C ALA A 118 1.44 8.04 -6.13
N VAL A 119 0.47 8.78 -5.60
CA VAL A 119 0.02 8.62 -4.21
C VAL A 119 -0.57 7.22 -3.99
N TYR A 120 -1.42 6.75 -4.92
CA TYR A 120 -2.07 5.45 -4.82
C TYR A 120 -1.09 4.28 -4.92
N ALA A 121 -0.15 4.32 -5.88
CA ALA A 121 0.83 3.25 -6.07
C ALA A 121 1.77 3.12 -4.88
N ILE A 122 2.27 4.24 -4.34
CA ILE A 122 3.12 4.20 -3.15
C ILE A 122 2.32 3.74 -1.93
N TYR A 123 1.08 4.23 -1.76
CA TYR A 123 0.22 3.79 -0.66
C TYR A 123 -0.07 2.28 -0.70
N LEU A 124 -0.42 1.75 -1.88
CA LEU A 124 -0.71 0.33 -1.99
C LEU A 124 0.56 -0.51 -1.83
N ALA A 125 1.71 -0.04 -2.32
CA ALA A 125 2.99 -0.67 -2.05
C ALA A 125 3.29 -0.71 -0.56
N ASP A 126 3.14 0.40 0.15
CA ASP A 126 3.31 0.46 1.60
C ASP A 126 2.41 -0.55 2.31
N PHE A 127 1.11 -0.55 2.01
CA PHE A 127 0.16 -1.49 2.58
C PHE A 127 0.56 -2.96 2.38
N GLU A 128 1.00 -3.34 1.18
CA GLU A 128 1.38 -4.73 0.88
C GLU A 128 2.76 -5.10 1.43
N ILE A 129 3.76 -4.21 1.30
CA ILE A 129 5.13 -4.44 1.76
C ILE A 129 5.18 -4.55 3.28
N LEU A 130 4.45 -3.68 3.96
CA LEU A 130 4.35 -3.73 5.41
C LEU A 130 3.58 -4.99 5.84
N ASN A 131 2.62 -5.50 5.09
CA ASN A 131 1.91 -6.72 5.47
C ASN A 131 2.69 -8.03 5.18
N GLY A 132 3.50 -8.09 4.12
CA GLY A 132 4.15 -9.33 3.71
C GLY A 132 5.36 -9.16 2.80
N GLY A 133 6.01 -8.00 2.84
CA GLY A 133 7.16 -7.66 2.02
C GLY A 133 6.84 -7.40 0.55
N PHE A 134 7.88 -7.09 -0.21
CA PHE A 134 7.80 -6.86 -1.65
C PHE A 134 7.26 -8.10 -2.38
N SER A 135 7.47 -9.31 -1.87
CA SER A 135 6.89 -10.53 -2.44
C SER A 135 5.35 -10.48 -2.47
N GLN A 136 4.73 -10.06 -1.35
CA GLN A 136 3.28 -9.87 -1.28
C GLN A 136 2.82 -8.74 -2.21
N PHE A 137 3.55 -7.61 -2.24
CA PHE A 137 3.24 -6.53 -3.18
C PHE A 137 3.26 -7.00 -4.64
N TRP A 138 4.27 -7.76 -5.04
CA TRP A 138 4.39 -8.27 -6.40
C TRP A 138 3.24 -9.20 -6.79
N LEU A 139 2.76 -10.00 -5.84
CA LEU A 139 1.63 -10.90 -6.04
C LEU A 139 0.29 -10.14 -6.15
N ASN A 140 0.03 -9.21 -5.22
CA ASN A 140 -1.27 -8.57 -5.06
C ASN A 140 -1.46 -7.30 -5.91
N ALA A 141 -0.37 -6.56 -6.16
CA ALA A 141 -0.41 -5.25 -6.80
C ALA A 141 0.76 -5.00 -7.77
N GLY A 142 1.48 -6.05 -8.18
CA GLY A 142 2.71 -5.91 -8.97
C GLY A 142 2.55 -5.26 -10.35
N ALA A 143 1.33 -5.10 -10.87
CA ALA A 143 1.07 -4.32 -12.07
C ALA A 143 1.41 -2.84 -11.92
N LEU A 144 1.41 -2.33 -10.68
CA LEU A 144 1.87 -1.00 -10.31
C LEU A 144 3.38 -0.92 -10.11
N GLY A 145 4.11 -2.04 -10.16
CA GLY A 145 5.56 -2.07 -10.00
C GLY A 145 6.30 -1.04 -10.86
N PRO A 146 6.05 -0.99 -12.18
CA PRO A 146 6.67 0.01 -13.06
C PRO A 146 6.33 1.48 -12.74
N GLU A 147 5.32 1.73 -11.89
CA GLU A 147 4.95 3.07 -11.46
C GLU A 147 5.71 3.52 -10.20
N LEU A 148 6.31 2.61 -9.43
CA LEU A 148 6.85 2.93 -8.11
C LEU A 148 8.02 3.92 -8.17
N VAL A 149 9.00 3.69 -9.05
CA VAL A 149 10.13 4.60 -9.20
C VAL A 149 9.68 5.99 -9.71
N PRO A 150 8.90 6.10 -10.81
CA PRO A 150 8.36 7.40 -11.24
C PRO A 150 7.49 8.09 -10.18
N ALA A 151 6.71 7.33 -9.41
CA ALA A 151 5.89 7.85 -8.34
C ALA A 151 6.74 8.44 -7.22
N ALA A 152 7.77 7.71 -6.76
CA ALA A 152 8.68 8.16 -5.72
C ALA A 152 9.43 9.44 -6.11
N GLU A 153 9.92 9.51 -7.36
CA GLU A 153 10.53 10.71 -7.92
C GLU A 153 9.55 11.88 -7.96
N ARG A 154 8.30 11.64 -8.36
CA ARG A 154 7.27 12.66 -8.45
C ARG A 154 6.89 13.25 -7.09
N VAL A 155 6.87 12.44 -6.03
CA VAL A 155 6.61 12.92 -4.67
C VAL A 155 7.87 13.49 -4.01
N GLY A 156 9.02 13.50 -4.71
CA GLY A 156 10.27 14.08 -4.25
C GLY A 156 11.05 13.20 -3.27
N SER A 157 10.74 11.90 -3.18
CA SER A 157 11.45 10.97 -2.30
C SER A 157 12.52 10.19 -3.06
N ALA A 158 13.75 10.70 -3.02
CA ALA A 158 14.91 10.03 -3.60
C ALA A 158 15.21 8.68 -2.92
N GLU A 159 14.90 8.57 -1.63
CA GLU A 159 15.12 7.34 -0.86
C GLU A 159 14.15 6.23 -1.25
N LEU A 160 12.85 6.53 -1.34
CA LEU A 160 11.87 5.57 -1.87
C LEU A 160 12.22 5.15 -3.30
N ALA A 161 12.64 6.11 -4.15
CA ALA A 161 13.04 5.80 -5.51
C ALA A 161 14.26 4.86 -5.56
N ALA A 162 15.22 5.01 -4.63
CA ALA A 162 16.36 4.11 -4.53
C ALA A 162 15.93 2.70 -4.10
N ILE A 163 15.10 2.59 -3.06
CA ILE A 163 14.59 1.31 -2.55
C ILE A 163 13.79 0.57 -3.63
N PHE A 164 12.89 1.28 -4.32
CA PHE A 164 12.10 0.67 -5.39
C PHE A 164 12.97 0.22 -6.57
N ARG A 165 14.00 0.97 -6.96
CA ARG A 165 14.95 0.50 -7.99
C ARG A 165 15.70 -0.75 -7.55
N GLU A 166 16.06 -0.86 -6.28
CA GLU A 166 16.71 -2.05 -5.75
C GLU A 166 15.79 -3.27 -5.76
N ALA A 167 14.53 -3.08 -5.38
CA ALA A 167 13.50 -4.11 -5.43
C ALA A 167 13.23 -4.57 -6.88
N GLU A 168 13.11 -3.62 -7.83
CA GLU A 168 12.96 -3.91 -9.26
C GLU A 168 14.18 -4.65 -9.83
N ALA A 169 15.39 -4.35 -9.35
CA ALA A 169 16.64 -4.95 -9.81
C ALA A 169 16.83 -6.42 -9.38
N VAL A 170 15.93 -6.97 -8.57
CA VAL A 170 15.86 -8.42 -8.29
C VAL A 170 15.19 -9.16 -9.46
N TRP A 171 14.34 -8.49 -10.22
CA TRP A 171 13.66 -9.08 -11.36
C TRP A 171 14.60 -9.31 -12.55
N PRO A 172 14.35 -10.33 -13.40
CA PRO A 172 15.08 -10.52 -14.64
C PRO A 172 15.08 -9.25 -15.51
N GLY A 173 16.27 -8.74 -15.82
CA GLY A 173 16.44 -7.51 -16.58
C GLY A 173 16.04 -6.22 -15.83
N GLY A 174 15.85 -6.29 -14.52
CA GLY A 174 15.49 -5.17 -13.66
C GLY A 174 14.10 -4.61 -13.94
N LYS A 175 13.16 -5.46 -14.38
CA LYS A 175 11.82 -5.04 -14.80
C LYS A 175 10.75 -5.96 -14.25
N VAL A 176 9.81 -5.38 -13.51
CA VAL A 176 8.62 -6.07 -13.02
C VAL A 176 7.63 -6.27 -14.18
N PRO A 177 7.23 -7.50 -14.50
CA PRO A 177 6.18 -7.73 -15.50
C PRO A 177 4.83 -7.14 -15.06
N ARG A 178 4.11 -6.43 -15.94
CA ARG A 178 2.72 -6.05 -15.67
C ARG A 178 1.73 -7.20 -15.76
N ASP A 179 2.07 -8.23 -16.52
CA ASP A 179 1.25 -9.43 -16.64
C ASP A 179 1.38 -10.29 -15.38
N ARG A 180 0.24 -10.56 -14.73
CA ARG A 180 0.18 -11.30 -13.47
C ARG A 180 0.73 -12.73 -13.61
N ALA A 181 0.35 -13.46 -14.66
CA ALA A 181 0.80 -14.83 -14.85
C ALA A 181 2.32 -14.92 -15.01
N LYS A 182 2.92 -13.95 -15.72
CA LYS A 182 4.39 -13.84 -15.82
C LYS A 182 5.05 -13.51 -14.48
N ARG A 183 4.44 -12.65 -13.66
CA ARG A 183 4.96 -12.36 -12.31
C ARG A 183 4.94 -13.61 -11.44
N GLU A 184 3.80 -14.28 -11.35
CA GLU A 184 3.62 -15.49 -10.54
C GLU A 184 4.61 -16.58 -10.93
N ALA A 185 4.83 -16.80 -12.23
CA ALA A 185 5.79 -17.79 -12.71
C ALA A 185 7.26 -17.50 -12.34
N LEU A 186 7.60 -16.24 -12.08
CA LEU A 186 8.97 -15.79 -11.79
C LEU A 186 9.21 -15.47 -10.32
N LEU A 187 8.15 -15.23 -9.53
CA LEU A 187 8.26 -14.71 -8.17
C LEU A 187 9.07 -15.62 -7.25
N ASP A 188 8.84 -16.94 -7.31
CA ASP A 188 9.57 -17.94 -6.52
C ASP A 188 11.04 -18.12 -6.97
N GLN A 189 11.43 -17.52 -8.09
CA GLN A 189 12.79 -17.59 -8.64
C GLN A 189 13.61 -16.35 -8.28
N LEU A 190 13.01 -15.36 -7.63
CA LEU A 190 13.70 -14.15 -7.21
C LEU A 190 14.69 -14.46 -6.07
N ASP A 191 15.73 -13.63 -5.98
CA ASP A 191 16.69 -13.69 -4.87
C ASP A 191 16.01 -13.23 -3.57
N GLY A 192 15.58 -14.22 -2.77
CA GLY A 192 14.84 -13.99 -1.54
C GLY A 192 15.66 -13.28 -0.46
N GLU A 193 16.96 -13.54 -0.36
CA GLU A 193 17.83 -12.85 0.61
C GLU A 193 17.96 -11.37 0.26
N ARG A 194 18.18 -11.07 -1.02
CA ARG A 194 18.23 -9.69 -1.50
C ARG A 194 16.89 -8.99 -1.33
N LEU A 195 15.77 -9.68 -1.55
CA LEU A 195 14.44 -9.10 -1.37
C LEU A 195 14.17 -8.78 0.10
N ALA A 196 14.50 -9.69 1.03
CA ALA A 196 14.37 -9.48 2.47
C ALA A 196 15.19 -8.27 2.96
N ALA A 197 16.43 -8.10 2.46
CA ALA A 197 17.23 -6.92 2.79
C ALA A 197 16.58 -5.61 2.33
N VAL A 198 15.90 -5.63 1.18
CA VAL A 198 15.17 -4.46 0.65
C VAL A 198 13.88 -4.22 1.44
N ASP A 199 13.18 -5.27 1.88
CA ASP A 199 12.02 -5.19 2.79
C ASP A 199 12.41 -4.52 4.11
N GLU A 200 13.50 -4.98 4.73
CA GLU A 200 14.01 -4.40 5.96
C GLU A 200 14.33 -2.92 5.77
N ARG A 201 15.01 -2.55 4.67
CA ARG A 201 15.34 -1.16 4.39
C ARG A 201 14.09 -0.32 4.16
N TYR A 202 13.09 -0.84 3.45
CA TYR A 202 11.81 -0.14 3.26
C TYR A 202 11.14 0.13 4.61
N ALA A 203 10.99 -0.89 5.46
CA ALA A 203 10.41 -0.73 6.78
C ALA A 203 11.16 0.33 7.61
N ALA A 204 12.46 0.55 7.39
CA ALA A 204 13.27 1.47 8.20
C ALA A 204 12.89 2.92 7.93
N THR A 205 12.47 3.20 6.69
CA THR A 205 12.01 4.52 6.28
C THR A 205 10.78 4.97 7.05
N GLN A 206 9.95 4.04 7.55
CA GLN A 206 8.74 4.37 8.29
C GLN A 206 9.02 4.87 9.73
N TYR A 207 10.20 4.59 10.27
CA TYR A 207 10.63 5.00 11.62
C TYR A 207 11.40 6.34 11.65
N GLN A 208 11.46 7.04 10.52
CA GLN A 208 12.14 8.32 10.40
C GLN A 208 11.19 9.40 9.92
N ARG A 209 11.23 10.57 10.56
CA ARG A 209 10.27 11.66 10.30
C ARG A 209 10.25 12.10 8.85
N LYS A 210 11.42 12.16 8.19
CA LYS A 210 11.56 12.69 6.84
C LYS A 210 11.05 11.74 5.75
N THR A 211 10.95 10.46 6.06
CA THR A 211 10.75 9.39 5.07
C THR A 211 9.50 8.59 5.33
N ALA A 212 8.95 8.66 6.55
CA ALA A 212 7.68 8.07 6.88
C ALA A 212 6.60 8.55 5.92
N LEU A 213 5.77 7.61 5.45
CA LEU A 213 5.02 7.83 4.23
C LEU A 213 4.00 8.97 4.35
N ALA A 214 3.37 9.12 5.52
CA ALA A 214 2.48 10.24 5.81
C ALA A 214 3.18 11.60 5.58
N ASN A 215 4.42 11.74 6.03
CA ASN A 215 5.21 12.98 5.91
C ASN A 215 5.78 13.21 4.50
N VAL A 216 5.81 12.19 3.65
CA VAL A 216 6.15 12.33 2.23
C VAL A 216 4.90 12.71 1.41
N LEU A 217 3.83 11.92 1.53
CA LEU A 217 2.65 12.06 0.69
C LEU A 217 1.75 13.23 1.11
N GLY A 218 1.63 13.52 2.41
CA GLY A 218 0.78 14.61 2.91
C GLY A 218 1.18 15.99 2.35
N PRO A 219 2.46 16.42 2.47
CA PRO A 219 2.93 17.65 1.85
C PRO A 219 2.77 17.66 0.32
N TYR A 220 3.03 16.54 -0.36
CA TYR A 220 2.83 16.43 -1.80
C TYR A 220 1.37 16.68 -2.20
N ILE A 221 0.40 16.07 -1.50
CA ILE A 221 -1.04 16.28 -1.73
C ILE A 221 -1.40 17.75 -1.53
N ARG A 222 -0.95 18.38 -0.43
CA ARG A 222 -1.22 19.79 -0.15
C ARG A 222 -0.65 20.71 -1.24
N GLY A 223 0.57 20.46 -1.68
CA GLY A 223 1.20 21.19 -2.79
C GLY A 223 0.50 21.01 -4.14
N ASN A 224 -0.27 19.93 -4.30
CA ASN A 224 -0.95 19.55 -5.56
C ASN A 224 -2.46 19.46 -5.43
N THR A 225 -3.05 20.22 -4.49
CA THR A 225 -4.45 20.12 -4.06
C THR A 225 -5.47 19.99 -5.21
N ARG A 226 -5.30 20.72 -6.33
CA ARG A 226 -6.22 20.66 -7.50
C ARG A 226 -6.31 19.29 -8.16
N GLN A 227 -5.31 18.44 -7.99
CA GLN A 227 -5.28 17.07 -8.52
C GLN A 227 -6.12 16.11 -7.66
N PHE A 228 -6.36 16.46 -6.39
CA PHE A 228 -6.95 15.57 -5.39
C PHE A 228 -8.31 16.05 -4.87
N VAL A 229 -8.58 17.35 -4.88
CA VAL A 229 -9.79 17.89 -4.27
C VAL A 229 -10.69 18.64 -5.25
N ILE A 230 -11.97 18.67 -4.93
CA ILE A 230 -12.98 19.54 -5.54
C ILE A 230 -13.45 20.59 -4.53
N GLY A 231 -13.76 21.79 -5.03
CA GLY A 231 -14.34 22.89 -4.25
C GLY A 231 -15.75 22.60 -3.78
#